data_AF-A0A7X8CJY2-F1
#
_entry.id   AF-A0A7X8CJY2-F1
#
_cell.length_a   1.000
_cell.length_b   1.000
_cell.length_c   1.000
_cell.angle_alpha   90.00
_cell.angle_beta   90.00
_cell.angle_gamma   90.00
#
_symmetry.space_group_name_H-M   'P 1'
#
loop_
_entity.id
_entity.type
_entity.pdbx_description
1 polymer ?
#
loop_
_entity_poly.entity_id
_entity_poly.type
_entity_poly.pdbx_seq_one_letter_code
_entity_poly.pdbx_strand_id
1 'polypeptide(L)'
;AGASIQHAHSQLIAIPVIPKRVKEELLGAENYYKEKNRCVFCDIVEYHQNNNQRMIVENELFLAFVPYAPRFPYEIWILPKKHASHYLKVEDQELEYLSEILKKLLISMRKSLNDSPYNLILHAAPFERKGERSYQESYHWHMEMLPAMTKVAGFEWGTGFYINPVIPEEAADMLKKNIPLKV
;
A
#
# COMPACT_ATOMS: atom_id res chain seq x y z
N ALA A 1 -0.84 16.56 5.40
CA ALA A 1 -1.23 15.80 4.20
C ALA A 1 -2.20 16.58 3.27
N GLY A 2 -2.11 17.92 3.20
CA GLY A 2 -2.89 18.68 2.21
C GLY A 2 -4.39 18.87 2.47
N ALA A 3 -4.95 18.35 3.58
CA ALA A 3 -6.35 18.57 3.93
C ALA A 3 -6.65 20.06 4.19
N SER A 4 -7.63 20.61 3.46
CA SER A 4 -8.12 21.97 3.64
C SER A 4 -9.36 22.06 4.56
N ILE A 5 -10.00 20.92 4.84
CA ILE A 5 -11.19 20.78 5.69
C ILE A 5 -10.82 19.89 6.88
N GLN A 6 -11.20 20.30 8.10
CA GLN A 6 -10.88 19.56 9.33
C GLN A 6 -11.73 18.30 9.53
N HIS A 7 -12.95 18.25 8.98
CA HIS A 7 -13.81 17.08 9.07
C HIS A 7 -13.20 15.90 8.32
N ALA A 8 -13.32 14.69 8.86
CA ALA A 8 -12.80 13.47 8.24
C ALA A 8 -13.47 13.22 6.89
N HIS A 9 -12.69 13.19 5.81
CA HIS A 9 -13.17 12.92 4.46
C HIS A 9 -12.05 12.30 3.61
N SER A 10 -12.44 11.64 2.53
CA SER A 10 -11.56 11.16 1.48
C SER A 10 -11.97 11.79 0.14
N GLN A 11 -11.13 11.64 -0.88
CA GLN A 11 -11.38 12.18 -2.21
C GLN A 11 -11.25 11.07 -3.25
N LEU A 12 -12.18 11.06 -4.20
CA LEU A 12 -12.12 10.23 -5.40
C LEU A 12 -12.06 11.15 -6.62
N ILE A 13 -11.01 11.02 -7.42
CA ILE A 13 -10.80 11.84 -8.61
C ILE A 13 -10.71 10.91 -9.81
N ALA A 14 -11.72 10.98 -10.68
CA ALA A 14 -11.71 10.26 -11.96
C ALA A 14 -10.96 11.08 -13.01
N ILE A 15 -10.02 10.45 -13.70
CA ILE A 15 -9.19 11.05 -14.74
C ILE A 15 -9.23 10.22 -16.02
N PRO A 16 -9.15 10.83 -17.21
CA PRO A 16 -9.30 10.13 -18.49
C PRO A 16 -8.01 9.41 -18.94
N VAL A 17 -6.94 9.45 -18.15
CA VAL A 17 -5.62 8.91 -18.48
C VAL A 17 -5.03 8.16 -17.29
N ILE A 18 -4.21 7.14 -17.57
CA ILE A 18 -3.45 6.44 -16.53
C ILE A 18 -2.25 7.32 -16.13
N PRO A 19 -2.11 7.71 -14.85
CA PRO A 19 -0.96 8.48 -14.37
C PRO A 19 0.37 7.76 -14.63
N LYS A 20 1.45 8.54 -14.80
CA LYS A 20 2.80 8.01 -15.02
C LYS A 20 3.20 6.95 -13.98
N ARG A 21 2.98 7.22 -12.70
CA ARG A 21 3.27 6.30 -11.58
C ARG A 21 2.56 4.96 -11.72
N VAL A 22 1.24 5.01 -11.93
CA VAL A 22 0.41 3.81 -12.09
C VAL A 22 0.86 3.03 -13.33
N LYS A 23 1.22 3.72 -14.42
CA LYS A 23 1.73 3.08 -15.63
C LYS A 23 3.06 2.35 -15.39
N GLU A 24 4.01 2.97 -14.67
CA GLU A 24 5.29 2.35 -14.31
C GLU A 24 5.09 1.11 -13.45
N GLU A 25 4.18 1.17 -12.49
CA GLU A 25 3.84 0.06 -11.60
C GLU A 25 3.20 -1.12 -12.37
N LEU A 26 2.23 -0.84 -13.25
CA LEU A 26 1.61 -1.84 -14.12
C LEU A 26 2.65 -2.52 -15.02
N LEU A 27 3.53 -1.74 -15.64
CA LEU A 27 4.59 -2.28 -16.50
C LEU A 27 5.57 -3.17 -15.72
N GLY A 28 5.94 -2.76 -14.50
CA GLY A 28 6.81 -3.56 -13.63
C GLY A 28 6.17 -4.90 -13.26
N ALA A 29 4.89 -4.87 -12.86
CA ALA A 29 4.12 -6.06 -12.51
C ALA A 29 3.95 -7.01 -13.72
N GLU A 30 3.66 -6.46 -14.91
CA GLU A 30 3.60 -7.25 -16.15
C GLU A 30 4.93 -7.89 -16.54
N ASN A 31 6.04 -7.15 -16.42
CA ASN A 31 7.35 -7.70 -16.76
C ASN A 31 7.73 -8.84 -15.82
N TYR A 32 7.47 -8.67 -14.51
CA TYR A 32 7.65 -9.74 -13.54
C TYR A 32 6.79 -10.96 -13.87
N TYR A 33 5.51 -10.75 -14.22
CA TYR A 33 4.61 -11.82 -14.61
C TYR A 33 5.11 -12.57 -15.84
N LYS A 34 5.61 -11.87 -16.87
CA LYS A 34 6.17 -12.52 -18.07
C LYS A 34 7.41 -13.37 -17.77
N GLU A 35 8.25 -12.93 -16.84
CA GLU A 35 9.49 -13.63 -16.49
C GLU A 35 9.27 -14.80 -15.53
N LYS A 36 8.31 -14.66 -14.60
CA LYS A 36 8.10 -15.61 -13.49
C LYS A 36 6.82 -16.41 -13.58
N ASN A 37 5.91 -16.03 -14.48
CA ASN A 37 4.56 -16.56 -14.60
C ASN A 37 3.77 -16.53 -13.27
N ARG A 38 4.05 -15.52 -12.44
CA ARG A 38 3.46 -15.29 -11.12
C ARG A 38 3.30 -13.80 -10.85
N CYS A 39 2.31 -13.44 -10.06
CA CYS A 39 2.07 -12.06 -9.65
C CYS A 39 3.12 -11.61 -8.62
N VAL A 40 3.80 -10.49 -8.87
CA VAL A 40 4.86 -9.95 -7.97
C VAL A 40 4.34 -9.69 -6.56
N PHE A 41 3.10 -9.20 -6.45
CA PHE A 41 2.48 -8.90 -5.16
C PHE A 41 2.12 -10.17 -4.39
N CYS A 42 1.71 -11.24 -5.08
CA CYS A 42 1.49 -12.54 -4.43
C CYS A 42 2.79 -13.11 -3.88
N ASP A 43 3.90 -12.96 -4.62
CA ASP A 43 5.22 -13.36 -4.13
C ASP A 43 5.65 -12.51 -2.91
N ILE A 44 5.29 -11.22 -2.87
CA ILE A 44 5.52 -10.35 -1.69
C ILE A 44 4.68 -10.81 -0.49
N VAL A 45 3.40 -11.14 -0.71
CA VAL A 45 2.51 -11.71 0.32
C VAL A 45 3.10 -13.00 0.87
N GLU A 46 3.48 -13.94 -0.01
CA GLU A 46 4.08 -15.23 0.36
C GLU A 46 5.38 -15.04 1.15
N TYR A 47 6.23 -14.09 0.72
CA TYR A 47 7.44 -13.75 1.45
C TYR A 47 7.13 -13.31 2.88
N HIS A 48 6.14 -12.44 3.09
CA HIS A 48 5.80 -11.94 4.42
C HIS A 48 5.14 -12.99 5.31
N GLN A 49 4.39 -13.93 4.73
CA GLN A 49 3.83 -15.07 5.47
C GLN A 49 4.93 -16.01 6.00
N ASN A 50 6.05 -16.11 5.27
CA ASN A 50 7.20 -16.91 5.67
C ASN A 50 8.26 -16.12 6.47
N ASN A 51 8.24 -14.78 6.39
CA ASN A 51 9.21 -13.90 7.02
C ASN A 51 8.54 -12.65 7.64
N ASN A 52 8.55 -12.59 8.97
CA ASN A 52 7.86 -11.56 9.73
C ASN A 52 8.72 -10.29 9.99
N GLN A 53 9.91 -10.15 9.39
CA GLN A 53 10.83 -9.06 9.74
C GLN A 53 10.25 -7.66 9.42
N ARG A 54 9.51 -7.52 8.31
CA ARG A 54 8.86 -6.26 7.91
C ARG A 54 7.33 -6.29 7.95
N MET A 55 6.73 -7.42 8.34
CA MET A 55 5.29 -7.51 8.55
C MET A 55 4.91 -6.79 9.85
N ILE A 56 3.84 -6.00 9.83
CA ILE A 56 3.36 -5.22 10.98
C ILE A 56 2.23 -5.98 11.67
N VAL A 57 1.20 -6.35 10.91
CA VAL A 57 0.00 -7.05 11.38
C VAL A 57 -0.65 -7.79 10.23
N GLU A 58 -1.30 -8.91 10.52
CA GLU A 58 -2.17 -9.63 9.58
C GLU A 58 -3.47 -10.04 10.27
N ASN A 59 -4.49 -10.31 9.47
CA ASN A 59 -5.69 -11.03 9.88
C ASN A 59 -5.98 -12.14 8.87
N GLU A 60 -7.20 -12.68 8.84
CA GLU A 60 -7.51 -13.82 7.98
C GLU A 60 -7.32 -13.52 6.48
N LEU A 61 -7.68 -12.32 6.02
CA LEU A 61 -7.74 -12.00 4.60
C LEU A 61 -6.68 -11.00 4.14
N PHE A 62 -6.12 -10.21 5.04
CA PHE A 62 -5.19 -9.14 4.71
C PHE A 62 -3.91 -9.22 5.53
N LEU A 63 -2.84 -8.66 5.00
CA LEU A 63 -1.65 -8.32 5.76
C LEU A 63 -1.21 -6.88 5.49
N ALA A 64 -0.52 -6.32 6.48
CA ALA A 64 0.10 -5.02 6.39
C ALA A 64 1.58 -5.09 6.76
N PHE A 65 2.42 -4.46 5.96
CA PHE A 65 3.87 -4.54 6.08
C PHE A 65 4.54 -3.24 5.61
N VAL A 66 5.81 -3.06 6.00
CA VAL A 66 6.68 -2.04 5.40
C VAL A 66 7.33 -2.65 4.15
N PRO A 67 7.19 -2.06 2.95
CA PRO A 67 7.79 -2.63 1.74
C PRO A 67 9.31 -2.63 1.86
N TYR A 68 9.97 -3.51 1.10
CA TYR A 68 11.44 -3.60 1.11
C TYR A 68 12.13 -2.31 0.65
N ALA A 69 11.52 -1.59 -0.30
CA ALA A 69 12.03 -0.33 -0.83
C ALA A 69 10.97 0.80 -0.68
N PRO A 70 10.70 1.27 0.55
CA PRO A 70 9.74 2.34 0.79
C PRO A 70 10.28 3.68 0.32
N ARG A 71 9.43 4.48 -0.31
CA ARG A 71 9.75 5.84 -0.76
C ARG A 71 9.74 6.81 0.42
N PHE A 72 8.88 6.57 1.41
CA PHE A 72 8.72 7.43 2.57
C PHE A 72 8.99 6.69 3.89
N PRO A 73 9.47 7.40 4.94
CA PRO A 73 9.56 6.82 6.27
C PRO A 73 8.23 6.26 6.75
N TYR A 74 8.25 5.03 7.27
CA TYR A 74 7.06 4.36 7.80
C TYR A 74 5.94 4.18 6.77
N GLU A 75 6.27 4.11 5.48
CA GLU A 75 5.34 3.70 4.44
C GLU A 75 4.83 2.28 4.72
N ILE A 76 3.50 2.10 4.65
CA ILE A 76 2.82 0.83 4.95
C ILE A 76 2.01 0.42 3.74
N TRP A 77 2.15 -0.83 3.33
CA TRP A 77 1.33 -1.44 2.30
C TRP A 77 0.35 -2.42 2.93
N ILE A 78 -0.90 -2.40 2.47
CA ILE A 78 -1.97 -3.32 2.86
C ILE A 78 -2.41 -4.10 1.63
N LEU A 79 -2.27 -5.42 1.67
CA LEU A 79 -2.60 -6.31 0.55
C LEU A 79 -3.57 -7.41 1.00
N PRO A 80 -4.53 -7.80 0.14
CA PRO A 80 -5.20 -9.08 0.34
C PRO A 80 -4.21 -10.24 0.20
N LYS A 81 -4.42 -11.28 0.98
CA LYS A 81 -3.62 -12.50 0.94
C LYS A 81 -3.92 -13.33 -0.31
N LYS A 82 -5.17 -13.28 -0.78
CA LYS A 82 -5.59 -13.91 -2.03
C LYS A 82 -5.40 -12.92 -3.18
N HIS A 83 -4.98 -13.45 -4.33
CA HIS A 83 -4.81 -12.64 -5.52
C HIS A 83 -6.10 -11.93 -5.92
N ALA A 84 -6.08 -10.60 -5.94
CA ALA A 84 -7.18 -9.79 -6.41
C ALA A 84 -6.65 -8.55 -7.15
N SER A 85 -6.95 -8.43 -8.44
CA SER A 85 -6.50 -7.30 -9.27
C SER A 85 -7.36 -6.04 -9.15
N HIS A 86 -8.66 -6.21 -8.88
CA HIS A 86 -9.64 -5.14 -8.90
C HIS A 86 -10.28 -4.96 -7.52
N TYR A 87 -10.10 -3.79 -6.91
CA TYR A 87 -10.72 -3.45 -5.63
C TYR A 87 -12.25 -3.48 -5.67
N LEU A 88 -12.86 -3.20 -6.82
CA LEU A 88 -14.33 -3.21 -6.99
C LEU A 88 -14.97 -4.59 -6.84
N LYS A 89 -14.19 -5.66 -6.77
CA LYS A 89 -14.68 -7.04 -6.58
C LYS A 89 -14.65 -7.49 -5.12
N VAL A 90 -14.22 -6.62 -4.20
CA VAL A 90 -14.15 -6.93 -2.77
C VAL A 90 -15.56 -7.06 -2.20
N GLU A 91 -15.82 -8.14 -1.47
CA GLU A 91 -17.12 -8.42 -0.85
C GLU A 91 -17.25 -7.74 0.53
N ASP A 92 -18.48 -7.56 1.00
CA ASP A 92 -18.76 -6.88 2.28
C ASP A 92 -18.05 -7.54 3.48
N GLN A 93 -17.97 -8.87 3.49
CA GLN A 93 -17.25 -9.61 4.53
C GLN A 93 -15.74 -9.29 4.50
N GLU A 94 -15.14 -9.16 3.31
CA GLU A 94 -13.73 -8.81 3.18
C GLU A 94 -13.47 -7.37 3.65
N LEU A 95 -14.44 -6.46 3.46
CA LEU A 95 -14.34 -5.09 3.96
C LEU A 95 -14.30 -5.03 5.49
N GLU A 96 -14.94 -5.95 6.21
CA GLU A 96 -14.82 -6.03 7.67
C GLU A 96 -13.38 -6.29 8.09
N TYR A 97 -12.71 -7.28 7.49
CA TYR A 97 -11.29 -7.58 7.74
C TYR A 97 -10.37 -6.43 7.30
N LEU A 98 -10.67 -5.76 6.19
CA LEU A 98 -9.90 -4.59 5.77
C LEU A 98 -10.02 -3.44 6.78
N SER A 99 -11.24 -3.19 7.28
CA SER A 99 -11.52 -2.14 8.26
C SER A 99 -10.80 -2.39 9.60
N GLU A 100 -10.71 -3.66 10.01
CA GLU A 100 -10.00 -4.08 11.22
C GLU A 100 -8.52 -3.73 11.12
N ILE A 101 -7.84 -4.16 10.04
CA ILE A 101 -6.42 -3.85 9.83
C ILE A 101 -6.21 -2.35 9.76
N LEU A 102 -7.04 -1.62 9.00
CA LEU A 102 -6.89 -0.19 8.86
C LEU A 102 -6.98 0.51 10.23
N LYS A 103 -7.95 0.14 11.07
CA LYS A 103 -8.09 0.68 12.42
C LYS A 103 -6.89 0.35 13.31
N LYS A 104 -6.35 -0.88 13.27
CA LYS A 104 -5.12 -1.25 14.01
C LYS A 104 -3.94 -0.40 13.60
N LEU A 105 -3.75 -0.21 12.29
CA LEU A 105 -2.64 0.56 11.74
C LEU A 105 -2.75 2.05 12.12
N LEU A 106 -3.94 2.64 12.02
CA LEU A 106 -4.17 4.04 12.42
C LEU A 106 -3.87 4.27 13.91
N ILE A 107 -4.29 3.34 14.79
CA ILE A 107 -3.96 3.40 16.22
C ILE A 107 -2.45 3.27 16.44
N SER A 108 -1.79 2.33 15.77
CA SER A 108 -0.34 2.16 15.88
C SER A 108 0.41 3.39 15.39
N MET A 109 0.03 3.95 14.24
CA MET A 109 0.65 5.17 13.70
C MET A 109 0.46 6.35 14.63
N ARG A 110 -0.74 6.54 15.18
CA ARG A 110 -1.01 7.62 16.13
C ARG A 110 -0.07 7.57 17.33
N LYS A 111 0.18 6.38 17.87
CA LYS A 111 1.09 6.17 19.01
C LYS A 111 2.56 6.26 18.62
N SER A 112 2.94 5.64 17.51
CA SER A 112 4.35 5.49 17.10
C SER A 112 4.91 6.75 16.46
N LEU A 113 4.05 7.53 15.80
CA LEU A 113 4.42 8.69 14.98
C LEU A 113 3.85 9.99 15.53
N ASN A 114 3.45 10.02 16.80
CA ASN A 114 2.91 11.21 17.47
C ASN A 114 1.78 11.90 16.69
N ASP A 115 0.79 11.11 16.25
CA ASP A 115 -0.38 11.57 15.49
C ASP A 115 -0.02 12.32 14.18
N SER A 116 1.08 11.93 13.53
CA SER A 116 1.52 12.56 12.30
C SER A 116 0.49 12.40 11.17
N PRO A 117 0.30 13.45 10.34
CA PRO A 117 -0.64 13.38 9.23
C PRO A 117 -0.18 12.35 8.19
N TYR A 118 -1.12 11.75 7.47
CA TYR A 118 -0.83 10.73 6.47
C TYR A 118 -1.72 10.88 5.23
N ASN A 119 -1.32 10.24 4.14
CA ASN A 119 -2.18 9.98 2.98
C ASN A 119 -2.48 8.48 2.90
N LEU A 120 -3.70 8.11 2.48
CA LEU A 120 -4.07 6.73 2.17
C LEU A 120 -4.45 6.68 0.69
N ILE A 121 -3.78 5.83 -0.07
CA ILE A 121 -3.91 5.75 -1.53
C ILE A 121 -4.28 4.33 -1.91
N LEU A 122 -5.32 4.18 -2.73
CA LEU A 122 -5.72 2.91 -3.31
C LEU A 122 -5.07 2.73 -4.69
N HIS A 123 -4.33 1.64 -4.85
CA HIS A 123 -3.77 1.18 -6.11
C HIS A 123 -4.60 -0.02 -6.57
N ALA A 124 -5.18 0.06 -7.77
CA ALA A 124 -6.03 -1.00 -8.33
C ALA A 124 -5.84 -1.06 -9.85
N ALA A 125 -6.11 -2.22 -10.44
CA ALA A 125 -6.06 -2.38 -11.88
C ALA A 125 -6.97 -1.35 -12.58
N PRO A 126 -6.53 -0.73 -13.69
CA PRO A 126 -7.37 0.15 -14.49
C PRO A 126 -8.63 -0.58 -15.00
N PHE A 127 -9.68 0.19 -15.29
CA PHE A 127 -10.87 -0.35 -15.94
C PHE A 127 -10.52 -0.98 -17.29
N GLU A 128 -10.83 -2.25 -17.45
CA GLU A 128 -10.63 -2.98 -18.71
C GLU A 128 -11.69 -2.57 -19.73
N ARG A 129 -11.25 -2.17 -20.94
CA ARG A 129 -12.14 -2.00 -22.09
C ARG A 129 -11.96 -3.18 -23.06
N LYS A 130 -13.01 -3.48 -23.82
CA LYS A 130 -12.98 -4.59 -24.79
C LYS A 130 -11.87 -4.36 -25.83
N GLY A 131 -10.95 -5.33 -25.92
CA GLY A 131 -9.79 -5.26 -26.83
C GLY A 131 -8.56 -4.57 -26.23
N GLU A 132 -8.65 -4.06 -24.99
CA GLU A 132 -7.50 -3.57 -24.25
C GLU A 132 -6.85 -4.71 -23.45
N ARG A 133 -5.62 -4.42 -22.97
CA ARG A 133 -4.81 -5.34 -22.19
C ARG A 133 -5.47 -5.63 -20.84
N SER A 134 -5.51 -6.91 -20.46
CA SER A 134 -5.96 -7.33 -19.12
C SER A 134 -4.80 -7.32 -18.13
N TYR A 135 -5.08 -6.88 -16.91
CA TYR A 135 -4.16 -6.89 -15.77
C TYR A 135 -4.59 -7.90 -14.70
N GLN A 136 -5.54 -8.78 -15.02
CA GLN A 136 -6.17 -9.65 -14.03
C GLN A 136 -5.20 -10.58 -13.34
N GLU A 137 -4.19 -11.10 -14.04
CA GLU A 137 -3.21 -12.06 -13.51
C GLU A 137 -1.91 -11.39 -13.06
N SER A 138 -1.51 -10.31 -13.72
CA SER A 138 -0.23 -9.65 -13.49
C SER A 138 -0.25 -8.63 -12.36
N TYR A 139 -1.43 -8.17 -11.93
CA TYR A 139 -1.58 -7.08 -10.98
C TYR A 139 -2.43 -7.44 -9.77
N HIS A 140 -2.20 -6.76 -8.65
CA HIS A 140 -2.85 -7.01 -7.37
C HIS A 140 -3.12 -5.66 -6.69
N TRP A 141 -4.38 -5.38 -6.40
CA TRP A 141 -4.74 -4.13 -5.74
C TRP A 141 -4.16 -4.09 -4.33
N HIS A 142 -3.81 -2.89 -3.88
CA HIS A 142 -3.29 -2.66 -2.54
C HIS A 142 -3.58 -1.24 -2.09
N MET A 143 -3.45 -1.01 -0.79
CA MET A 143 -3.48 0.35 -0.24
C MET A 143 -2.10 0.73 0.29
N GLU A 144 -1.67 1.93 -0.05
CA GLU A 144 -0.47 2.54 0.49
C GLU A 144 -0.85 3.62 1.51
N MET A 145 -0.32 3.51 2.71
CA MET A 145 -0.43 4.53 3.73
C MET A 145 0.91 5.22 3.91
N LEU A 146 0.92 6.53 3.68
CA LEU A 146 2.12 7.36 3.56
C LEU A 146 2.11 8.43 4.66
N PRO A 147 2.78 8.19 5.80
CA PRO A 147 2.96 9.21 6.84
C PRO A 147 3.80 10.38 6.30
N ALA A 148 3.31 11.60 6.48
CA ALA A 148 3.95 12.82 6.00
C ALA A 148 5.00 13.33 7.01
N MET A 149 6.09 12.57 7.17
CA MET A 149 7.17 12.85 8.13
C MET A 149 8.27 13.75 7.56
N THR A 150 8.50 13.68 6.25
CA THR A 150 9.56 14.43 5.55
C THR A 150 8.99 15.27 4.42
N LYS A 151 9.71 16.33 4.04
CA LYS A 151 9.36 17.16 2.89
C LYS A 151 10.19 16.74 1.68
N VAL A 152 9.52 16.53 0.56
CA VAL A 152 10.14 16.30 -0.75
C VAL A 152 10.80 17.61 -1.21
N ALA A 153 12.07 17.55 -1.62
CA ALA A 153 12.87 18.71 -2.00
C ALA A 153 13.34 18.61 -3.47
N GLY A 154 14.19 19.56 -3.89
CA GLY A 154 14.56 19.73 -5.29
C GLY A 154 15.18 18.48 -5.93
N PHE A 155 15.89 17.65 -5.15
CA PHE A 155 16.45 16.39 -5.64
C PHE A 155 15.35 15.39 -6.02
N GLU A 156 14.39 15.17 -5.12
CA GLU A 156 13.31 14.22 -5.36
C GLU A 156 12.35 14.72 -6.45
N TRP A 157 12.04 16.03 -6.47
CA TRP A 157 11.25 16.65 -7.54
C TRP A 157 11.93 16.54 -8.90
N GLY A 158 13.24 16.78 -8.96
CA GLY A 158 14.00 16.80 -10.21
C GLY A 158 14.28 15.41 -10.78
N THR A 159 14.45 14.40 -9.92
CA THR A 159 14.93 13.07 -10.35
C THR A 159 13.89 11.97 -10.24
N GLY A 160 12.90 12.12 -9.36
CA GLY A 160 11.96 11.05 -9.01
C GLY A 160 12.52 9.98 -8.05
N PHE A 161 13.80 10.08 -7.65
CA PHE A 161 14.35 9.28 -6.56
C PHE A 161 13.93 9.84 -5.21
N TYR A 162 13.82 8.97 -4.21
CA TYR A 162 13.47 9.36 -2.85
C TYR A 162 14.60 9.01 -1.90
N ILE A 163 14.83 9.89 -0.91
CA ILE A 163 15.77 9.62 0.18
C ILE A 163 14.94 9.25 1.40
N ASN A 164 15.04 7.99 1.82
CA ASN A 164 14.41 7.49 3.02
C ASN A 164 15.45 7.30 4.13
N PRO A 165 15.45 8.13 5.19
CA PRO A 165 16.41 8.01 6.29
C PRO A 165 16.10 6.86 7.27
N VAL A 166 14.95 6.20 7.15
CA VAL A 166 14.53 5.14 8.07
C VAL A 166 14.67 3.78 7.40
N ILE A 167 15.34 2.86 8.09
CA ILE A 167 15.49 1.48 7.64
C ILE A 167 14.12 0.77 7.71
N PRO A 168 13.67 0.07 6.66
CA PRO A 168 12.35 -0.55 6.61
C PRO A 168 12.06 -1.52 7.76
N GLU A 169 13.05 -2.29 8.18
CA GLU A 169 12.98 -3.23 9.30
C GLU A 169 12.72 -2.51 10.62
N GLU A 170 13.44 -1.42 10.89
CA GLU A 170 13.27 -0.60 12.09
C GLU A 170 11.89 0.08 12.10
N ALA A 171 11.43 0.53 10.93
CA ALA A 171 10.10 1.08 10.77
C ALA A 171 9.01 0.07 11.13
N ALA A 172 9.14 -1.17 10.63
CA ALA A 172 8.19 -2.24 10.91
C ALA A 172 8.16 -2.61 12.40
N ASP A 173 9.33 -2.74 13.03
CA ASP A 173 9.45 -3.04 14.47
C ASP A 173 8.81 -1.97 15.34
N MET A 174 8.99 -0.70 14.99
CA MET A 174 8.39 0.41 15.72
C MET A 174 6.86 0.40 15.61
N LEU A 175 6.33 0.20 14.41
CA LEU A 175 4.89 0.13 14.15
C LEU A 175 4.26 -1.11 14.82
N LYS A 176 4.94 -2.26 14.82
CA LYS A 176 4.45 -3.51 15.41
C LYS A 176 4.22 -3.39 16.92
N LYS A 177 5.11 -2.68 17.65
CA LYS A 177 5.02 -2.52 19.12
C LYS A 177 3.72 -1.89 19.62
N ASN A 178 3.07 -1.08 18.78
CA ASN A 178 1.88 -0.31 19.17
C ASN A 178 0.57 -0.83 18.54
N ILE A 179 0.60 -2.01 17.91
CA ILE A 179 -0.61 -2.65 17.40
C ILE A 179 -1.50 -3.10 18.56
N PRO A 180 -2.77 -2.70 18.61
CA PRO A 180 -3.68 -3.13 19.66
C PRO A 180 -4.07 -4.61 19.47
N LEU A 181 -4.16 -5.35 20.58
CA LEU A 181 -4.56 -6.77 20.57
C LEU A 181 -6.04 -6.98 20.21
N LYS A 182 -6.89 -5.96 20.42
CA LYS A 182 -8.32 -5.96 20.10
C LYS A 182 -8.72 -4.61 19.50
N VAL A 183 -9.68 -4.66 18.59
CA VAL A 183 -10.23 -3.50 17.85
C VAL A 183 -11.66 -3.22 18.28
#